data_AF-A0A819RS88-F1
#
_entry.id   AF-A0A819RS88-F1
#
_cell.length_a   1.000
_cell.length_b   1.000
_cell.length_c   1.000
_cell.angle_alpha   90.00
_cell.angle_beta   90.00
_cell.angle_gamma   90.00
#
_symmetry.space_group_name_H-M   'P 1'
#
loop_
_entity.id
_entity.type
_entity.pdbx_description
1 polymer ?
#
loop_
_entity_poly.entity_id
_entity_poly.type
_entity_poly.pdbx_seq_one_letter_code
_entity_poly.pdbx_strand_id
1 'polypeptide(L)'
;MGLMLFRDNIVRYPIIRERLQNTLLEMVDHEQRDDIIDKTALKGIYQMLISLGIDSRSVYEEDFEKPFLKILAEFYQLQSQKLLAENSISEYIRKVSTLIDGVAQWTIDCFDESTKEHIVRVLEDELITKHIENISIRGKDQLILDGYRHRRDKLVWRCVKDNCKGRARYDGLIYEMYQDHICQAPNPDEIEKAVFNHEIRKKIEQCHDPPRLIIQGARLKLSSDAAATIPQYSASQRTIQRIRKDKDIPTESKAFADIVIPPKFQCTVSNQQFLLYDNNDHVNRLLREPT
;
A
#
# COMPACT_ATOMS: atom_id res chain seq x y z
N MET A 1 24.81 -20.28 -43.68
CA MET A 1 25.80 -19.18 -43.85
C MET A 1 25.24 -17.82 -43.42
N GLY A 2 24.06 -17.40 -43.89
CA GLY A 2 23.44 -16.10 -43.50
C GLY A 2 23.15 -15.92 -42.01
N LEU A 3 22.60 -16.93 -41.32
CA LEU A 3 22.32 -16.87 -39.88
C LEU A 3 23.59 -16.68 -39.03
N MET A 4 24.71 -17.31 -39.43
CA MET A 4 26.00 -17.15 -38.75
C MET A 4 26.52 -15.71 -38.90
N LEU A 5 26.42 -15.13 -40.10
CA LEU A 5 26.82 -13.74 -40.33
C LEU A 5 25.96 -12.77 -39.52
N PHE A 6 24.65 -12.98 -39.44
CA PHE A 6 23.76 -12.16 -38.63
C PHE A 6 24.07 -12.29 -37.13
N ARG A 7 24.27 -13.52 -36.63
CA ARG A 7 24.67 -13.77 -35.24
C ARG A 7 25.96 -13.03 -34.89
N ASP A 8 27.01 -13.22 -35.68
CA ASP A 8 28.36 -12.77 -35.33
C ASP A 8 28.57 -11.26 -35.56
N ASN A 9 27.90 -10.67 -36.55
CA ASN A 9 28.09 -9.24 -36.88
C ASN A 9 27.01 -8.32 -36.31
N ILE A 10 25.81 -8.82 -36.01
CA ILE A 10 24.69 -7.99 -35.51
C ILE A 10 24.39 -8.33 -34.06
N VAL A 11 23.98 -9.57 -33.77
CA VAL A 11 23.50 -9.94 -32.43
C VAL A 11 24.62 -9.89 -31.38
N ARG A 12 25.80 -10.41 -31.71
CA ARG A 12 26.98 -10.39 -30.84
C ARG A 12 27.72 -9.07 -30.82
N TYR A 13 27.26 -8.08 -31.59
CA TYR A 13 27.85 -6.77 -31.56
C TYR A 13 27.63 -6.14 -30.16
N PRO A 14 28.68 -5.68 -29.46
CA PRO A 14 28.61 -5.36 -28.04
C PRO A 14 27.48 -4.40 -27.67
N ILE A 15 27.30 -3.34 -28.47
CA ILE A 15 26.28 -2.30 -28.24
C ILE A 15 24.86 -2.85 -28.40
N ILE A 16 24.65 -3.74 -29.39
CA ILE A 16 23.34 -4.33 -29.64
C ILE A 16 23.01 -5.33 -28.53
N ARG A 17 23.97 -6.16 -28.14
CA ARG A 17 23.82 -7.14 -27.06
C ARG A 17 23.49 -6.46 -25.73
N GLU A 18 24.21 -5.41 -25.38
CA GLU A 18 23.97 -4.64 -24.14
C GLU A 18 22.59 -3.97 -24.17
N ARG A 19 22.23 -3.31 -25.28
CA ARG A 19 20.90 -2.72 -25.43
C ARG A 19 19.79 -3.73 -25.28
N LEU A 20 19.94 -4.90 -25.89
CA LEU A 20 18.96 -5.98 -25.80
C LEU A 20 18.74 -6.36 -24.33
N GLN A 21 19.81 -6.60 -23.57
CA GLN A 21 19.74 -6.95 -22.15
C GLN A 21 19.08 -5.85 -21.30
N ASN A 22 19.43 -4.58 -21.53
CA ASN A 22 18.85 -3.45 -20.81
C ASN A 22 17.35 -3.28 -21.11
N THR A 23 16.93 -3.40 -22.37
CA THR A 23 15.51 -3.28 -22.76
C THR A 23 14.64 -4.33 -22.06
N LEU A 24 15.16 -5.54 -21.84
CA LEU A 24 14.42 -6.56 -21.09
C LEU A 24 14.28 -6.25 -19.61
N LEU A 25 15.30 -5.68 -18.99
CA LEU A 25 15.22 -5.23 -17.60
C LEU A 25 14.23 -4.09 -17.45
N GLU A 26 14.24 -3.14 -18.39
CA GLU A 26 13.23 -2.09 -18.46
C GLU A 26 11.83 -2.70 -18.58
N MET A 27 11.65 -3.73 -19.41
CA MET A 27 10.36 -4.42 -19.54
C MET A 27 9.95 -5.14 -18.24
N VAL A 28 10.88 -5.75 -17.50
CA VAL A 28 10.56 -6.33 -16.18
C VAL A 28 10.17 -5.24 -15.17
N ASP A 29 10.86 -4.10 -15.17
CA ASP A 29 10.58 -2.97 -14.28
C ASP A 29 9.25 -2.27 -14.64
N HIS A 30 8.91 -2.19 -15.93
CA HIS A 30 7.64 -1.64 -16.41
C HIS A 30 6.43 -2.53 -16.05
N GLU A 31 6.59 -3.85 -16.01
CA GLU A 31 5.50 -4.76 -15.61
C GLU A 31 5.13 -4.52 -14.15
N GLN A 32 6.13 -4.22 -13.29
CA GLN A 32 5.86 -3.86 -11.89
C GLN A 32 5.09 -2.54 -11.73
N ARG A 33 5.03 -1.70 -12.78
CA ARG A 33 4.34 -0.40 -12.78
C ARG A 33 2.97 -0.46 -13.47
N ASP A 34 2.51 -1.65 -13.87
CA ASP A 34 1.31 -1.86 -14.70
C ASP A 34 1.39 -1.13 -16.06
N ASP A 35 2.59 -0.92 -16.60
CA ASP A 35 2.77 -0.31 -17.92
C ASP A 35 2.54 -1.34 -19.04
N ILE A 36 1.97 -0.89 -20.17
CA ILE A 36 1.69 -1.78 -21.31
C ILE A 36 3.01 -2.14 -22.02
N ILE A 37 3.42 -3.40 -21.89
CA ILE A 37 4.63 -3.93 -22.52
C ILE A 37 4.29 -4.77 -23.75
N ASP A 38 5.07 -4.59 -24.81
CA ASP A 38 4.97 -5.42 -26.01
C ASP A 38 5.60 -6.81 -25.80
N LYS A 39 4.82 -7.74 -25.24
CA LYS A 39 5.20 -9.15 -25.07
C LYS A 39 5.48 -9.86 -26.39
N THR A 40 4.93 -9.38 -27.51
CA THR A 40 5.13 -10.02 -28.82
C THR A 40 6.53 -9.77 -29.37
N ALA A 41 7.06 -8.57 -29.17
CA ALA A 41 8.43 -8.23 -29.52
C ALA A 41 9.44 -9.11 -28.76
N LEU A 42 9.22 -9.31 -27.46
CA LEU A 42 10.05 -10.18 -26.62
C LEU A 42 10.09 -11.62 -27.12
N LYS A 43 8.91 -12.18 -27.40
CA LYS A 43 8.78 -13.52 -27.94
C LYS A 43 9.49 -13.66 -29.28
N GLY A 44 9.40 -12.63 -30.15
CA GLY A 44 10.12 -12.59 -31.41
C GLY A 44 11.65 -12.58 -31.25
N ILE A 45 12.16 -11.78 -30.31
CA ILE A 45 13.60 -11.72 -29.99
C ILE A 45 14.08 -13.09 -29.48
N TYR A 46 13.35 -13.67 -28.53
CA TYR A 46 13.63 -15.00 -27.99
C TYR A 46 13.68 -16.08 -29.09
N GLN A 47 12.66 -16.14 -29.94
CA GLN A 47 12.58 -17.12 -31.03
C GLN A 47 13.69 -16.95 -32.07
N MET A 48 14.04 -15.70 -32.40
CA MET A 48 15.17 -15.39 -33.26
C MET A 48 16.48 -15.90 -32.66
N LEU A 49 16.75 -15.64 -31.37
CA LEU A 49 17.98 -16.06 -30.71
C LEU A 49 18.12 -17.60 -30.67
N ILE A 50 17.03 -18.33 -30.45
CA ILE A 50 17.02 -19.79 -30.56
C ILE A 50 17.32 -20.24 -31.99
N SER A 51 16.68 -19.62 -32.98
CA SER A 51 16.86 -19.98 -34.40
C SER A 51 18.31 -19.77 -34.87
N LEU A 52 19.05 -18.82 -34.28
CA LEU A 52 20.46 -18.59 -34.57
C LEU A 52 21.39 -19.68 -34.03
N GLY A 53 20.91 -20.49 -33.08
CA GLY A 53 21.62 -21.66 -32.55
C GLY A 53 21.50 -22.91 -33.43
N ILE A 54 20.73 -22.83 -34.52
CA ILE A 54 20.47 -23.87 -35.55
C ILE A 54 19.89 -25.15 -34.94
N ASP A 55 20.73 -25.97 -34.30
CA ASP A 55 20.37 -27.26 -33.69
C ASP A 55 20.46 -27.24 -32.15
N SER A 56 20.80 -26.09 -31.56
CA SER A 56 21.00 -25.96 -30.11
C SER A 56 20.50 -24.62 -29.59
N ARG A 57 20.23 -24.56 -28.28
CA ARG A 57 19.90 -23.31 -27.58
C ARG A 57 21.14 -22.52 -27.14
N SER A 58 22.34 -23.02 -27.43
CA SER A 58 23.62 -22.48 -26.90
C SER A 58 23.80 -20.97 -27.11
N VAL A 59 23.47 -20.48 -28.31
CA VAL A 59 23.57 -19.04 -28.65
C VAL A 59 22.68 -18.21 -27.72
N TYR A 60 21.44 -18.65 -27.48
CA TYR A 60 20.55 -17.98 -26.54
C TYR A 60 21.06 -18.09 -25.10
N GLU A 61 21.46 -19.27 -24.65
CA GLU A 61 21.87 -19.46 -23.25
C GLU A 61 23.12 -18.65 -22.90
N GLU A 62 24.12 -18.64 -23.78
CA GLU A 62 25.40 -17.99 -23.55
C GLU A 62 25.37 -16.49 -23.83
N ASP A 63 24.78 -16.08 -24.96
CA ASP A 63 24.82 -14.67 -25.37
C ASP A 63 23.72 -13.84 -24.69
N PHE A 64 22.70 -14.50 -24.12
CA PHE A 64 21.52 -13.84 -23.60
C PHE A 64 21.11 -14.28 -22.19
N GLU A 65 20.72 -15.54 -21.99
CA GLU A 65 20.06 -15.98 -20.74
C GLU A 65 20.97 -15.81 -19.53
N LYS A 66 22.22 -16.31 -19.60
CA LYS A 66 23.18 -16.19 -18.49
C LYS A 66 23.50 -14.72 -18.14
N PRO A 67 23.84 -13.84 -19.11
CA PRO A 67 23.99 -12.42 -18.82
C PRO A 67 22.73 -11.77 -18.25
N PHE A 68 21.56 -12.08 -18.81
CA PHE A 68 20.28 -11.53 -18.37
C PHE A 68 20.00 -11.91 -16.92
N LEU A 69 20.09 -13.19 -16.57
CA LEU A 69 19.88 -13.68 -15.20
C LEU A 69 20.87 -13.04 -14.22
N LYS A 70 22.11 -12.79 -14.63
CA LYS A 70 23.10 -12.09 -13.82
C LYS A 70 22.69 -10.65 -13.51
N ILE A 71 22.28 -9.89 -14.52
CA ILE A 71 21.85 -8.49 -14.30
C ILE A 71 20.54 -8.45 -13.51
N LEU A 72 19.62 -9.39 -13.78
CA LEU A 72 18.38 -9.56 -13.01
C LEU A 72 18.67 -9.82 -11.53
N ALA A 73 19.66 -10.67 -11.23
CA ALA A 73 20.10 -10.95 -9.88
C ALA A 73 20.62 -9.67 -9.19
N GLU A 74 21.49 -8.90 -9.86
CA GLU A 74 22.03 -7.63 -9.34
C GLU A 74 20.92 -6.60 -9.07
N PHE A 75 19.91 -6.52 -9.95
CA PHE A 75 18.74 -5.65 -9.78
C PHE A 75 17.92 -6.03 -8.53
N TYR A 76 17.56 -7.30 -8.38
CA TYR A 76 16.77 -7.75 -7.24
C TYR A 76 17.54 -7.77 -5.93
N GLN A 77 18.86 -7.92 -5.97
CA GLN A 77 19.72 -7.75 -4.80
C GLN A 77 19.67 -6.32 -4.23
N LEU A 78 19.61 -5.30 -5.08
CA LEU A 78 19.45 -3.91 -4.66
C LEU A 78 18.03 -3.63 -4.17
N GLN A 79 17.02 -4.13 -4.89
CA GLN A 79 15.63 -3.99 -4.48
C GLN A 79 15.33 -4.68 -3.14
N SER A 80 15.86 -5.88 -2.89
CA SER A 80 15.63 -6.62 -1.65
C SER A 80 16.11 -5.83 -0.43
N GLN A 81 17.30 -5.22 -0.52
CA GLN A 81 17.87 -4.39 0.54
C GLN A 81 16.99 -3.17 0.83
N LYS A 82 16.51 -2.48 -0.22
CA LYS A 82 15.60 -1.34 -0.08
C LYS A 82 14.26 -1.76 0.54
N LEU A 83 13.67 -2.85 0.06
CA LEU A 83 12.41 -3.38 0.57
C LEU A 83 12.53 -3.80 2.04
N LEU A 84 13.63 -4.44 2.43
CA LEU A 84 13.90 -4.83 3.83
C LEU A 84 14.11 -3.62 4.74
N ALA A 85 14.66 -2.52 4.22
CA ALA A 85 14.87 -1.29 5.00
C ALA A 85 13.57 -0.51 5.21
N GLU A 86 12.72 -0.44 4.19
CA GLU A 86 11.51 0.40 4.19
C GLU A 86 10.27 -0.29 4.78
N ASN A 87 10.24 -1.63 4.83
CA ASN A 87 9.04 -2.39 5.19
C ASN A 87 9.25 -3.30 6.40
N SER A 88 8.14 -3.67 7.06
CA SER A 88 8.14 -4.76 8.04
C SER A 88 8.37 -6.13 7.36
N ILE A 89 8.80 -7.16 8.11
CA ILE A 89 9.04 -8.49 7.52
C ILE A 89 7.75 -9.09 6.96
N SER A 90 6.62 -8.90 7.64
CA SER A 90 5.32 -9.35 7.11
C SER A 90 4.95 -8.67 5.79
N GLU A 91 5.18 -7.37 5.65
CA GLU A 91 4.92 -6.64 4.40
C GLU A 91 5.92 -7.04 3.31
N TYR A 92 7.19 -7.25 3.68
CA TYR A 92 8.23 -7.73 2.79
C TYR A 92 7.84 -9.07 2.16
N ILE A 93 7.50 -10.08 2.98
CA ILE A 93 7.11 -11.41 2.50
C ILE A 93 5.90 -11.32 1.56
N ARG A 94 4.89 -10.51 1.91
CA ARG A 94 3.72 -10.33 1.05
C ARG A 94 4.08 -9.69 -0.29
N LYS A 95 4.88 -8.61 -0.29
CA LYS A 95 5.33 -7.94 -1.51
C LYS A 95 6.17 -8.88 -2.38
N VAL A 96 7.09 -9.63 -1.78
CA VAL A 96 7.94 -10.61 -2.48
C VAL A 96 7.10 -11.72 -3.09
N SER A 97 6.12 -12.28 -2.37
CA SER A 97 5.23 -13.31 -2.91
C SER A 97 4.44 -12.80 -4.12
N THR A 98 3.79 -11.64 -3.98
CA THR A 98 3.03 -11.04 -5.09
C THR A 98 3.91 -10.73 -6.29
N LEU A 99 5.16 -10.29 -6.05
CA LEU A 99 6.13 -10.02 -7.09
C LEU A 99 6.55 -11.30 -7.82
N ILE A 100 6.91 -12.35 -7.09
CA ILE A 100 7.30 -13.64 -7.69
C ILE A 100 6.15 -14.21 -8.52
N ASP A 101 4.93 -14.21 -7.98
CA ASP A 101 3.74 -14.68 -8.69
C ASP A 101 3.47 -13.85 -9.96
N GLY A 102 3.59 -12.52 -9.86
CA GLY A 102 3.43 -11.61 -10.99
C GLY A 102 4.45 -11.86 -12.11
N VAL A 103 5.74 -11.95 -11.76
CA VAL A 103 6.80 -12.22 -12.74
C VAL A 103 6.67 -13.64 -13.32
N ALA A 104 6.32 -14.63 -12.50
CA ALA A 104 6.07 -15.99 -12.96
C ALA A 104 4.92 -16.02 -13.99
N GLN A 105 3.81 -15.31 -13.74
CA GLN A 105 2.71 -15.21 -14.71
C GLN A 105 3.11 -14.44 -15.96
N TRP A 106 3.82 -13.31 -15.82
CA TRP A 106 4.26 -12.51 -16.96
C TRP A 106 5.19 -13.27 -17.92
N THR A 107 6.12 -14.05 -17.36
CA THR A 107 7.07 -14.82 -18.16
C THR A 107 6.43 -15.96 -18.95
N ILE A 108 5.19 -16.38 -18.63
CA ILE A 108 4.47 -17.46 -19.35
C ILE A 108 4.34 -17.18 -20.83
N ASP A 109 4.02 -15.93 -21.18
CA ASP A 109 3.73 -15.54 -22.56
C ASP A 109 4.99 -15.25 -23.39
N CYS A 110 6.12 -15.00 -22.70
CA CYS A 110 7.34 -14.45 -23.30
C CYS A 110 8.45 -15.51 -23.49
N PHE A 111 8.57 -16.46 -22.56
CA PHE A 111 9.67 -17.43 -22.52
C PHE A 111 9.15 -18.88 -22.46
N ASP A 112 10.03 -19.84 -22.70
CA ASP A 112 9.76 -21.25 -22.46
C ASP A 112 9.89 -21.61 -20.97
N GLU A 113 9.43 -22.81 -20.63
CA GLU A 113 9.35 -23.27 -19.26
C GLU A 113 10.70 -23.27 -18.51
N SER A 114 11.80 -23.63 -19.19
CA SER A 114 13.09 -23.71 -18.52
C SER A 114 13.62 -22.33 -18.09
N THR A 115 13.52 -21.32 -18.96
CA THR A 115 13.92 -19.94 -18.59
C THR A 115 13.03 -19.36 -17.50
N LYS A 116 11.73 -19.68 -17.50
CA LYS A 116 10.85 -19.28 -16.39
C LYS A 116 11.34 -19.85 -15.06
N GLU A 117 11.66 -21.14 -15.01
CA GLU A 117 12.22 -21.74 -13.81
C GLU A 117 13.51 -21.06 -13.38
N HIS A 118 14.41 -20.73 -14.32
CA HIS A 118 15.65 -20.02 -13.98
C HIS A 118 15.38 -18.61 -13.43
N ILE A 119 14.44 -17.86 -14.00
CA ILE A 119 14.06 -16.52 -13.53
C ILE A 119 13.48 -16.59 -12.11
N VAL A 120 12.55 -17.52 -11.88
CA VAL A 120 11.93 -17.72 -10.55
C VAL A 120 12.98 -18.12 -9.52
N ARG A 121 13.90 -19.03 -9.86
CA ARG A 121 15.00 -19.39 -8.96
C ARG A 121 15.87 -18.19 -8.60
N VAL A 122 16.22 -17.33 -9.55
CA VAL A 122 17.00 -16.11 -9.27
C VAL A 122 16.23 -15.18 -8.32
N LEU A 123 14.94 -14.97 -8.55
CA LEU A 123 14.09 -14.17 -7.67
C LEU A 123 14.04 -14.74 -6.24
N GLU A 124 13.81 -16.05 -6.11
CA GLU A 124 13.80 -16.72 -4.80
C GLU A 124 15.15 -16.61 -4.10
N ASP A 125 16.25 -16.77 -4.83
CA ASP A 125 17.58 -16.73 -4.23
C ASP A 125 17.94 -15.33 -3.73
N GLU A 126 17.69 -14.29 -4.54
CA GLU A 126 17.99 -12.89 -4.19
C GLU A 126 17.03 -12.31 -3.16
N LEU A 127 15.73 -12.61 -3.24
CA LEU A 127 14.71 -12.02 -2.37
C LEU A 127 14.51 -12.82 -1.08
N ILE A 128 14.75 -14.14 -1.08
CA ILE A 128 14.44 -15.03 0.05
C ILE A 128 15.71 -15.68 0.60
N THR A 129 16.39 -16.51 -0.19
CA THR A 129 17.48 -17.38 0.30
C THR A 129 18.60 -16.57 0.96
N LYS A 130 19.08 -15.51 0.30
CA LYS A 130 20.16 -14.65 0.83
C LYS A 130 19.76 -13.85 2.07
N HIS A 131 18.47 -13.71 2.33
CA HIS A 131 17.94 -12.92 3.44
C HIS A 131 17.26 -13.76 4.52
N ILE A 132 17.34 -15.09 4.44
CA ILE A 132 16.58 -16.00 5.30
C ILE A 132 16.87 -15.80 6.80
N GLU A 133 18.14 -15.56 7.16
CA GLU A 133 18.51 -15.28 8.55
C GLU A 133 17.92 -13.96 9.04
N ASN A 134 18.01 -12.91 8.23
CA ASN A 134 17.48 -11.58 8.56
C ASN A 134 15.95 -11.61 8.69
N ILE A 135 15.28 -12.26 7.73
CA ILE A 135 13.84 -12.50 7.74
C ILE A 135 13.44 -13.29 8.98
N SER A 136 14.17 -14.35 9.33
CA SER A 136 13.89 -15.18 10.50
C SER A 136 14.09 -14.43 11.82
N ILE A 137 15.16 -13.62 11.94
CA ILE A 137 15.48 -12.86 13.15
C ILE A 137 14.48 -11.71 13.35
N ARG A 138 14.24 -10.89 12.32
CA ARG A 138 13.31 -9.75 12.41
C ARG A 138 11.85 -10.19 12.39
N GLY A 139 11.55 -11.34 11.75
CA GLY A 139 10.22 -11.94 11.67
C GLY A 139 9.88 -12.83 12.87
N LYS A 140 10.83 -13.08 13.78
CA LYS A 140 10.70 -13.90 14.99
C LYS A 140 9.46 -13.59 15.82
N ASP A 141 9.12 -12.31 15.93
CA ASP A 141 7.97 -11.82 16.71
C ASP A 141 6.73 -11.55 15.83
N GLN A 142 6.80 -11.88 14.54
CA GLN A 142 5.78 -11.63 13.51
C GLN A 142 5.23 -12.92 12.89
N LEU A 143 5.53 -14.11 13.44
CA LEU A 143 4.88 -15.35 13.01
C LEU A 143 3.38 -15.23 13.20
N ILE A 144 2.63 -15.14 12.09
CA ILE A 144 1.18 -15.05 12.07
C ILE A 144 0.61 -16.35 11.50
N LEU A 145 -0.25 -17.01 12.27
CA LEU A 145 -1.03 -18.14 11.80
C LEU A 145 -2.51 -17.84 12.08
N ASP A 146 -3.36 -17.93 11.05
CA ASP A 146 -4.81 -17.72 11.13
C ASP A 146 -5.23 -16.44 11.88
N GLY A 147 -4.46 -15.36 11.71
CA GLY A 147 -4.73 -14.07 12.36
C GLY A 147 -4.23 -13.94 13.81
N TYR A 148 -3.35 -14.84 14.27
CA TYR A 148 -2.70 -14.77 15.58
C TYR A 148 -1.19 -14.61 15.48
N ARG A 149 -0.62 -13.68 16.26
CA ARG A 149 0.82 -13.44 16.40
C ARG A 149 1.41 -14.31 17.52
N HIS A 150 2.45 -15.06 17.21
CA HIS A 150 3.24 -15.81 18.20
C HIS A 150 4.10 -14.87 19.06
N ARG A 151 4.25 -15.18 20.35
CA ARG A 151 5.16 -14.45 21.26
C ARG A 151 6.02 -15.46 22.01
N ARG A 152 7.32 -15.56 21.68
CA ARG A 152 8.21 -16.62 22.20
C ARG A 152 8.28 -16.73 23.73
N ASP A 153 8.00 -15.66 24.47
CA ASP A 153 8.03 -15.68 25.95
C ASP A 153 6.84 -16.40 26.58
N LYS A 154 5.79 -16.71 25.81
CA LYS A 154 4.58 -17.38 26.30
C LYS A 154 4.10 -18.38 25.26
N LEU A 155 3.66 -19.56 25.67
CA LEU A 155 2.93 -20.55 24.84
C LEU A 155 1.56 -20.02 24.33
N VAL A 156 1.39 -18.70 24.23
CA VAL A 156 0.11 -18.01 24.02
C VAL A 156 0.26 -17.06 22.84
N TRP A 157 -0.40 -17.42 21.75
CA TRP A 157 -0.58 -16.60 20.57
C TRP A 157 -1.67 -15.55 20.82
N ARG A 158 -1.52 -14.35 20.24
CA ARG A 158 -2.47 -13.23 20.42
C ARG A 158 -3.06 -12.83 19.07
N CYS A 159 -4.37 -12.60 19.02
CA CYS A 159 -5.02 -12.07 17.81
C CYS A 159 -4.38 -10.76 17.31
N VAL A 160 -4.29 -10.60 15.99
CA VAL A 160 -3.65 -9.46 15.31
C VAL A 160 -4.46 -8.16 15.42
N LYS A 161 -5.76 -8.22 15.69
CA LYS A 161 -6.59 -7.02 15.90
C LYS A 161 -6.27 -6.33 17.23
N ASP A 162 -6.11 -5.00 17.21
CA ASP A 162 -5.87 -4.18 18.41
C ASP A 162 -7.03 -4.32 19.41
N ASN A 163 -6.69 -4.36 20.71
CA ASN A 163 -7.60 -4.64 21.83
C ASN A 163 -8.33 -6.00 21.80
N CYS A 164 -7.95 -6.92 20.91
CA CYS A 164 -8.56 -8.24 20.89
C CYS A 164 -8.10 -9.12 22.07
N LYS A 165 -9.08 -9.75 22.74
CA LYS A 165 -8.85 -10.69 23.84
C LYS A 165 -8.49 -12.10 23.38
N GLY A 166 -8.60 -12.40 22.09
CA GLY A 166 -8.25 -13.71 21.51
C GLY A 166 -6.87 -14.23 21.89
N ARG A 167 -6.84 -15.43 22.47
CA ARG A 167 -5.60 -16.16 22.82
C ARG A 167 -5.72 -17.60 22.35
N ALA A 168 -4.65 -18.12 21.75
CA ALA A 168 -4.55 -19.53 21.37
C ALA A 168 -3.27 -20.14 21.97
N ARG A 169 -3.34 -21.40 22.41
CA ARG A 169 -2.17 -22.18 22.86
C ARG A 169 -1.94 -23.31 21.86
N TYR A 170 -0.66 -23.60 21.61
CA TYR A 170 -0.25 -24.70 20.73
C TYR A 170 0.45 -25.77 21.56
N ASP A 171 -0.18 -26.93 21.71
CA ASP A 171 0.36 -28.07 22.49
C ASP A 171 0.97 -29.17 21.59
N GLY A 172 1.38 -28.82 20.36
CA GLY A 172 2.12 -29.71 19.45
C GLY A 172 1.27 -30.54 18.48
N LEU A 173 -0.06 -30.60 18.68
CA LEU A 173 -0.98 -31.35 17.79
C LEU A 173 -2.29 -30.60 17.48
N ILE A 174 -2.81 -29.78 18.41
CA ILE A 174 -4.09 -29.07 18.27
C ILE A 174 -3.95 -27.66 18.87
N TYR A 175 -4.60 -26.66 18.26
CA TYR A 175 -4.75 -25.31 18.82
C TYR A 175 -5.92 -25.28 19.80
N GLU A 176 -5.65 -25.11 21.10
CA GLU A 176 -6.71 -24.84 22.07
C GLU A 176 -6.92 -23.32 22.19
N MET A 177 -8.11 -22.89 21.76
CA MET A 177 -8.55 -21.50 21.90
C MET A 177 -9.06 -21.28 23.33
N TYR A 178 -8.43 -20.38 24.08
CA TYR A 178 -8.80 -20.12 25.49
C TYR A 178 -9.95 -19.11 25.63
N GLN A 179 -10.18 -18.31 24.60
CA GLN A 179 -11.22 -17.28 24.59
C GLN A 179 -11.81 -17.19 23.18
N ASP A 180 -13.03 -17.73 23.05
CA ASP A 180 -13.86 -17.56 21.87
C ASP A 180 -13.99 -16.07 21.58
N HIS A 181 -13.44 -15.67 20.44
CA HIS A 181 -13.74 -14.38 19.84
C HIS A 181 -13.94 -14.64 18.36
N ILE A 182 -15.06 -14.16 17.84
CA ILE A 182 -15.44 -14.39 16.45
C ILE A 182 -14.57 -13.47 15.60
N CYS A 183 -13.46 -13.99 15.07
CA CYS A 183 -12.73 -13.41 13.95
C CYS A 183 -13.07 -14.21 12.70
N GLN A 184 -14.32 -14.14 12.28
CA GLN A 184 -14.68 -14.40 10.89
C GLN A 184 -14.10 -13.27 10.03
N ALA A 185 -13.81 -13.54 8.76
CA ALA A 185 -13.44 -12.50 7.79
C ALA A 185 -14.42 -11.31 7.95
N PRO A 186 -13.94 -10.04 7.96
CA PRO A 186 -14.80 -8.91 8.30
C PRO A 186 -15.99 -8.92 7.34
N ASN A 187 -17.21 -8.97 7.87
CA ASN A 187 -18.42 -8.87 7.07
C ASN A 187 -18.28 -7.62 6.17
N PRO A 188 -18.58 -7.68 4.86
CA PRO A 188 -18.61 -6.50 3.98
C PRO A 188 -19.22 -5.26 4.64
N ASP A 189 -20.27 -5.47 5.43
CA ASP A 189 -20.91 -4.47 6.26
C ASP A 189 -19.97 -3.80 7.30
N GLU A 190 -19.19 -4.60 8.03
CA GLU A 190 -18.23 -4.09 9.01
C GLU A 190 -17.07 -3.35 8.34
N ILE A 191 -16.68 -3.76 7.12
CA ILE A 191 -15.67 -3.07 6.32
C ILE A 191 -16.20 -1.69 5.93
N GLU A 192 -17.41 -1.59 5.39
CA GLU A 192 -18.02 -0.32 5.01
C GLU A 192 -18.22 0.61 6.21
N LYS A 193 -18.62 0.06 7.36
CA LYS A 193 -18.70 0.81 8.62
C LYS A 193 -17.33 1.32 9.09
N ALA A 194 -16.26 0.52 8.91
CA ALA A 194 -14.91 0.92 9.26
C ALA A 194 -14.38 2.03 8.31
N VAL A 195 -14.61 1.89 7.01
CA VAL A 195 -14.27 2.90 5.99
C VAL A 195 -14.99 4.21 6.28
N PHE A 196 -16.29 4.15 6.61
CA PHE A 196 -17.07 5.33 6.98
C PHE A 196 -16.50 6.06 8.20
N ASN A 197 -16.16 5.33 9.27
CA ASN A 197 -15.59 5.91 10.48
C ASN A 197 -14.17 6.45 10.25
N HIS A 198 -13.38 5.79 9.40
CA HIS A 198 -12.06 6.27 8.99
C HIS A 198 -12.16 7.61 8.25
N GLU A 199 -13.09 7.73 7.29
CA GLU A 199 -13.33 8.96 6.55
C GLU A 199 -13.80 10.12 7.45
N ILE A 200 -14.65 9.85 8.44
CA ILE A 200 -15.02 10.86 9.46
C ILE A 200 -13.77 11.37 10.20
N ARG A 201 -12.91 10.47 10.69
CA ARG A 201 -11.69 10.85 11.42
C ARG A 201 -10.74 11.66 10.55
N LYS A 202 -10.52 11.20 9.32
CA LYS A 202 -9.68 11.87 8.33
C LYS A 202 -10.19 13.28 8.03
N LYS A 203 -11.50 13.46 7.88
CA LYS A 203 -12.10 14.79 7.68
C LYS A 203 -11.96 15.71 8.88
N ILE A 204 -12.13 15.21 10.11
CA ILE A 204 -11.91 16.01 11.33
C ILE A 204 -10.48 16.54 11.40
N GLU A 205 -9.51 15.79 10.89
CA GLU A 205 -8.09 16.20 10.83
C GLU A 205 -7.80 17.23 9.73
N GLN A 206 -8.61 17.26 8.68
CA GLN A 206 -8.42 18.13 7.51
C GLN A 206 -9.25 19.41 7.57
N CYS A 207 -10.43 19.39 8.20
CA CYS A 207 -11.33 20.53 8.26
C CYS A 207 -12.13 20.60 9.58
N HIS A 208 -12.51 21.81 9.97
CA HIS A 208 -13.33 22.08 11.16
C HIS A 208 -14.85 22.09 10.86
N ASP A 209 -15.26 21.61 9.69
CA ASP A 209 -16.64 21.65 9.19
C ASP A 209 -17.70 21.13 10.17
N PRO A 210 -18.96 21.60 10.13
CA PRO A 210 -20.02 21.09 10.98
C PRO A 210 -20.23 19.57 10.79
N PRO A 211 -20.63 18.82 11.85
CA PRO A 211 -20.77 17.36 11.81
C PRO A 211 -21.61 16.83 10.63
N ARG A 212 -22.59 17.61 10.18
CA ARG A 212 -23.46 17.28 9.06
C ARG A 212 -22.70 17.19 7.72
N LEU A 213 -21.79 18.13 7.46
CA LEU A 213 -20.96 18.14 6.24
C LEU A 213 -19.89 17.05 6.26
N ILE A 214 -19.31 16.79 7.44
CA ILE A 214 -18.37 15.69 7.65
C ILE A 214 -19.04 14.35 7.34
N ILE A 215 -20.22 14.10 7.92
CA ILE A 215 -20.98 12.86 7.70
C ILE A 215 -21.42 12.73 6.24
N GLN A 216 -21.92 13.79 5.62
CA GLN A 216 -22.38 13.77 4.24
C GLN A 216 -21.24 13.45 3.28
N GLY A 217 -20.07 14.08 3.46
CA GLY A 217 -18.94 13.79 2.59
C GLY A 217 -18.24 12.46 2.87
N ALA A 218 -18.39 11.89 4.08
CA ALA A 218 -17.98 10.50 4.33
C ALA A 218 -18.92 9.49 3.65
N ARG A 219 -20.22 9.80 3.52
CA ARG A 219 -21.19 8.98 2.79
C ARG A 219 -20.92 8.91 1.28
N LEU A 220 -20.45 10.00 0.67
CA LEU A 220 -20.18 10.06 -0.77
C LEU A 220 -19.06 9.10 -1.24
N LYS A 221 -18.25 8.57 -0.32
CA LYS A 221 -17.17 7.63 -0.60
C LYS A 221 -17.55 6.16 -0.41
N LEU A 222 -18.80 5.88 -0.05
CA LEU A 222 -19.31 4.52 0.15
C LEU A 222 -20.09 4.03 -1.08
N SER A 223 -20.25 2.71 -1.17
CA SER A 223 -21.10 2.07 -2.17
C SER A 223 -22.57 2.47 -1.98
N SER A 224 -23.39 2.37 -3.03
CA SER A 224 -24.82 2.74 -2.97
C SER A 224 -25.64 1.85 -2.03
N ASP A 225 -25.17 0.63 -1.74
CA ASP A 225 -25.87 -0.36 -0.90
C ASP A 225 -25.46 -0.30 0.59
N ALA A 226 -24.44 0.48 0.94
CA ALA A 226 -23.91 0.59 2.31
C ALA A 226 -24.87 1.26 3.33
N ALA A 227 -26.03 1.76 2.89
CA ALA A 227 -26.91 2.62 3.69
C ALA A 227 -27.47 1.94 4.94
N ALA A 228 -27.71 0.63 4.88
CA ALA A 228 -28.25 -0.17 5.99
C ALA A 228 -27.26 -0.32 7.16
N THR A 229 -25.97 -0.22 6.87
CA THR A 229 -24.89 -0.59 7.78
C THR A 229 -24.21 0.62 8.43
N ILE A 230 -24.39 1.80 7.84
CA ILE A 230 -23.86 3.06 8.34
C ILE A 230 -24.55 3.45 9.67
N PRO A 231 -23.78 3.90 10.69
CA PRO A 231 -24.36 4.40 11.92
C PRO A 231 -25.34 5.57 11.69
N GLN A 232 -26.41 5.60 12.47
CA GLN A 232 -27.36 6.72 12.46
C GLN A 232 -26.65 8.06 12.72
N TYR A 233 -27.23 9.13 12.18
CA TYR A 233 -26.66 10.49 12.28
C TYR A 233 -26.29 10.88 13.72
N SER A 234 -27.18 10.58 14.69
CA SER A 234 -26.97 10.88 16.11
C SER A 234 -25.74 10.16 16.70
N ALA A 235 -25.47 8.93 16.28
CA ALA A 235 -24.29 8.17 16.71
C ALA A 235 -23.00 8.76 16.12
N SER A 236 -23.00 9.06 14.82
CA SER A 236 -21.88 9.68 14.13
C SER A 236 -21.57 11.08 14.67
N GLN A 237 -22.60 11.87 14.99
CA GLN A 237 -22.46 13.19 15.61
C GLN A 237 -21.79 13.11 16.98
N ARG A 238 -22.19 12.16 17.84
CA ARG A 238 -21.56 11.94 19.15
C ARG A 238 -20.10 11.53 19.01
N THR A 239 -19.77 10.68 18.04
CA THR A 239 -18.38 10.31 17.74
C THR A 239 -17.55 11.52 17.35
N ILE A 240 -18.06 12.38 16.48
CA ILE A 240 -17.38 13.62 16.07
C ILE A 240 -17.15 14.55 17.27
N GLN A 241 -18.18 14.74 18.10
CA GLN A 241 -18.08 15.59 19.30
C GLN A 241 -17.07 15.07 20.31
N ARG A 242 -17.02 13.74 20.52
CA ARG A 242 -16.03 13.11 21.39
C ARG A 242 -14.60 13.33 20.86
N ILE A 243 -14.38 13.07 19.57
CA ILE A 243 -13.04 13.23 18.95
C ILE A 243 -12.57 14.69 19.04
N ARG A 244 -13.46 15.66 18.83
CA ARG A 244 -13.13 17.09 18.98
C ARG A 244 -12.74 17.44 20.42
N LYS A 245 -13.48 16.90 21.40
CA LYS A 245 -13.22 17.11 22.83
C LYS A 245 -11.89 16.46 23.27
N ASP A 246 -11.59 15.26 22.79
CA ASP A 246 -10.35 14.55 23.16
C ASP A 246 -9.08 15.19 22.55
N LYS A 247 -9.22 15.91 21.43
CA LYS A 247 -8.11 16.56 20.72
C LYS A 247 -8.00 18.08 21.01
N ASP A 248 -8.74 18.60 22.00
CA ASP A 248 -8.86 20.05 22.29
C ASP A 248 -9.11 20.92 21.04
N ILE A 249 -9.81 20.36 20.04
CA ILE A 249 -10.14 21.07 18.82
C ILE A 249 -11.27 22.06 19.17
N PRO A 250 -11.07 23.38 18.97
CA PRO A 250 -12.12 24.36 19.22
C PRO A 250 -13.39 23.95 18.48
N THR A 251 -14.47 23.71 19.23
CA THR A 251 -15.78 23.58 18.62
C THR A 251 -16.17 24.98 18.18
N GLU A 252 -16.42 25.20 16.89
CA GLU A 252 -16.91 26.50 16.39
C GLU A 252 -18.00 27.03 17.34
N SER A 253 -17.72 28.19 17.93
CA SER A 253 -18.58 28.78 18.95
C SER A 253 -19.97 28.96 18.39
N LYS A 254 -20.95 28.33 19.02
CA LYS A 254 -22.35 28.42 18.62
C LYS A 254 -22.97 29.78 18.96
N ALA A 255 -22.28 30.60 19.76
CA ALA A 255 -22.73 31.92 20.14
C ALA A 255 -22.08 32.98 19.25
N PHE A 256 -22.92 33.82 18.62
CA PHE A 256 -22.48 35.02 17.90
C PHE A 256 -21.60 35.94 18.77
N ALA A 257 -21.75 35.86 20.09
CA ALA A 257 -21.00 36.65 21.07
C ALA A 257 -19.51 36.28 21.18
N ASP A 258 -19.09 35.10 20.68
CA ASP A 258 -17.70 34.62 20.79
C ASP A 258 -16.89 34.88 19.51
N ILE A 259 -17.49 35.51 18.50
CA ILE A 259 -16.81 35.83 17.25
C ILE A 259 -15.96 37.09 17.46
N VAL A 260 -14.65 36.91 17.63
CA VAL A 260 -13.70 38.03 17.67
C VAL A 260 -13.33 38.41 16.23
N ILE A 261 -13.86 39.53 15.74
CA ILE A 261 -13.49 40.08 14.42
C ILE A 261 -12.07 40.66 14.51
N PRO A 262 -11.08 40.19 13.74
CA PRO A 262 -9.73 40.76 13.76
C PRO A 262 -9.71 42.25 13.42
N PRO A 263 -8.82 43.07 14.03
CA PRO A 263 -8.84 44.54 13.90
C PRO A 263 -8.69 45.04 12.45
N LYS A 264 -7.98 44.28 11.60
CA LYS A 264 -7.85 44.57 10.16
C LYS A 264 -9.17 44.53 9.38
N PHE A 265 -10.22 43.92 9.95
CA PHE A 265 -11.56 43.86 9.38
C PHE A 265 -12.56 44.78 10.10
N GLN A 266 -12.08 45.57 11.08
CA GLN A 266 -12.89 46.56 11.78
C GLN A 266 -12.71 47.98 11.21
N CYS A 267 -11.64 48.19 10.42
CA CYS A 267 -11.26 49.49 9.87
C CYS A 267 -11.26 49.50 8.34
N THR A 268 -11.54 50.67 7.76
CA THR A 268 -11.37 50.94 6.32
C THR A 268 -9.89 51.08 5.95
N VAL A 269 -9.59 51.16 4.64
CA VAL A 269 -8.23 51.38 4.11
C VAL A 269 -7.59 52.68 4.63
N SER A 270 -8.40 53.65 5.05
CA SER A 270 -7.98 54.91 5.69
C SER A 270 -7.94 54.84 7.23
N ASN A 271 -7.99 53.63 7.80
CA ASN A 271 -7.95 53.36 9.24
C ASN A 271 -9.14 53.93 10.04
N GLN A 272 -10.30 54.14 9.39
CA GLN A 272 -11.53 54.56 10.07
C GLN A 272 -12.37 53.34 10.46
N GLN A 273 -12.80 53.27 11.72
CA GLN A 273 -13.65 52.19 12.21
C GLN A 273 -15.05 52.33 11.62
N PHE A 274 -15.47 51.39 10.78
CA PHE A 274 -16.78 51.42 10.11
C PHE A 274 -17.84 50.60 10.85
N LEU A 275 -17.41 49.73 11.77
CA LEU A 275 -18.30 49.04 12.71
C LEU A 275 -18.67 50.01 13.84
N LEU A 276 -19.83 50.67 13.67
CA LEU A 276 -20.36 51.69 14.60
C LEU A 276 -20.73 51.14 15.98
N TYR A 277 -20.91 49.82 16.11
CA TYR A 277 -21.38 49.16 17.32
C TYR A 277 -20.65 47.84 17.52
N ASP A 278 -19.41 47.92 17.99
CA ASP A 278 -18.79 46.74 18.59
C ASP A 278 -17.77 47.12 19.67
N ASN A 279 -18.00 46.54 20.86
CA ASN A 279 -17.08 46.37 21.98
C ASN A 279 -16.59 47.61 22.75
N ASN A 280 -17.49 48.46 23.24
CA ASN A 280 -17.35 49.05 24.59
C ASN A 280 -18.71 49.53 25.11
N ASP A 281 -19.03 49.08 26.33
CA ASP A 281 -20.27 49.24 27.09
C ASP A 281 -21.56 48.60 26.56
N HIS A 282 -22.21 47.86 27.46
CA HIS A 282 -23.44 47.07 27.28
C HIS A 282 -24.66 47.86 26.75
N VAL A 283 -24.56 49.19 26.67
CA VAL A 283 -25.68 50.08 26.33
C VAL A 283 -25.98 50.10 24.83
N ASN A 284 -25.01 49.77 23.97
CA ASN A 284 -25.15 49.90 22.51
C ASN A 284 -24.94 48.57 21.75
N ARG A 285 -25.47 47.46 22.27
CA ARG A 285 -25.41 46.15 21.58
C ARG A 285 -26.61 45.99 20.63
N LEU A 286 -26.34 45.75 19.35
CA LEU A 286 -27.38 45.55 18.30
C LEU A 286 -28.12 44.21 18.40
N LEU A 287 -27.64 43.25 19.17
CA LEU A 287 -28.25 41.94 19.31
C LEU A 287 -28.93 41.83 20.68
N ARG A 288 -30.26 41.73 20.65
CA ARG A 288 -31.14 41.58 21.82
C ARG A 288 -30.75 40.35 22.64
N GLU A 289 -30.69 40.50 23.96
CA GLU A 289 -30.47 39.37 24.87
C GLU A 289 -31.63 38.35 24.80
N PRO A 290 -31.34 37.05 25.00
CA PRO A 290 -32.36 36.03 25.07
C PRO A 290 -33.16 36.17 26.37
N THR A 291 -34.48 36.23 26.26
CA THR A 291 -35.43 36.01 27.37
C THR A 291 -35.38 34.57 27.86
#